data_AF-A0A1H8C7V0-F1
#
_entry.id   AF-A0A1H8C7V0-F1
#
_cell.length_a   1.000
_cell.length_b   1.000
_cell.length_c   1.000
_cell.angle_alpha   90.00
_cell.angle_beta   90.00
_cell.angle_gamma   90.00
#
_symmetry.space_group_name_H-M   'P 1'
#
loop_
_entity.id
_entity.type
_entity.pdbx_description
1 polymer ?
#
loop_
_entity_poly.entity_id
_entity_poly.type
_entity_poly.pdbx_seq_one_letter_code
_entity_poly.pdbx_strand_id
1 'polypeptide(L)'
;MSADRDIEEWLAERGIVSSTSRDRARACLLDEKVINPKKSRMSDQKLERATALLAERFYLVCGAPACMPVAHASGREPLPVEPRTHCERCGGSDNRRAVVDFLEACQRKNVRKLVVVGGSPAVREELEAQLGARMELRMVDGTERRTADKARHDLDWADLVLVWGATELHHKVSEHYTNMPPPLNRKVVHVVRRGVASLLAEAITHLKR
;
A
#
# COMPACT_ATOMS: atom_id res chain seq x y z
N MET A 1 9.70 34.69 -14.79
CA MET A 1 8.34 35.19 -14.47
C MET A 1 7.95 34.55 -13.14
N SER A 2 7.82 35.34 -12.07
CA SER A 2 7.34 34.85 -10.77
C SER A 2 5.86 34.55 -10.93
N ALA A 3 5.49 33.27 -11.04
CA ALA A 3 4.09 32.89 -11.15
C ALA A 3 3.53 32.76 -9.73
N ASP A 4 3.27 33.90 -9.08
CA ASP A 4 2.57 33.92 -7.80
C ASP A 4 1.30 33.06 -7.93
N ARG A 5 1.11 32.06 -7.06
CA ARG A 5 -0.03 31.12 -7.14
C ARG A 5 -1.09 31.49 -6.12
N ASP A 6 -2.35 31.24 -6.47
CA ASP A 6 -3.46 31.39 -5.53
C ASP A 6 -3.39 30.30 -4.44
N ILE A 7 -3.58 30.69 -3.18
CA ILE A 7 -3.44 29.80 -2.03
C ILE A 7 -4.57 28.75 -2.01
N GLU A 8 -5.80 29.12 -2.36
CA GLU A 8 -6.93 28.19 -2.34
C GLU A 8 -6.81 27.15 -3.45
N GLU A 9 -6.44 27.59 -4.65
CA GLU A 9 -6.18 26.69 -5.79
C GLU A 9 -5.05 25.71 -5.46
N TRP A 10 -3.96 26.20 -4.85
CA TRP A 10 -2.83 25.38 -4.44
C TRP A 10 -3.17 24.33 -3.37
N LEU A 11 -4.05 24.67 -2.41
CA LEU A 11 -4.58 23.72 -1.43
C LEU A 11 -5.50 22.68 -2.09
N ALA A 12 -6.36 23.12 -3.01
CA ALA A 12 -7.28 22.24 -3.73
C ALA A 12 -6.53 21.21 -4.59
N GLU A 13 -5.44 21.58 -5.25
CA GLU A 13 -4.56 20.65 -6.00
C GLU A 13 -3.94 19.55 -5.13
N ARG A 14 -3.91 19.73 -3.81
CA ARG A 14 -3.45 18.73 -2.83
C ARG A 14 -4.60 17.92 -2.22
N GLY A 15 -5.81 18.12 -2.73
CA GLY A 15 -7.04 17.52 -2.23
C GLY A 15 -7.55 18.13 -0.93
N ILE A 16 -7.01 19.27 -0.49
CA ILE A 16 -7.47 19.98 0.71
C ILE A 16 -8.65 20.86 0.31
N VAL A 17 -9.82 20.25 0.14
CA VAL A 17 -11.01 20.90 -0.45
C VAL A 17 -12.10 21.26 0.57
N SER A 18 -12.24 20.49 1.65
CA SER A 18 -13.22 20.77 2.69
C SER A 18 -12.87 22.09 3.40
N SER A 19 -13.88 22.86 3.83
CA SER A 19 -13.66 24.12 4.57
C SER A 19 -12.82 23.88 5.82
N THR A 20 -13.17 22.86 6.61
CA THR A 20 -12.43 22.51 7.83
C THR A 20 -10.96 22.18 7.56
N SER A 21 -10.66 21.39 6.51
CA SER A 21 -9.26 21.07 6.18
C SER A 21 -8.50 22.30 5.67
N ARG A 22 -9.15 23.16 4.88
CA ARG A 22 -8.56 24.41 4.39
C ARG A 22 -8.26 25.39 5.51
N ASP A 23 -9.20 25.57 6.43
CA ASP A 23 -9.02 26.46 7.58
C ASP A 23 -7.85 25.99 8.46
N ARG A 24 -7.75 24.68 8.72
CA ARG A 24 -6.63 24.10 9.46
C ARG A 24 -5.29 24.26 8.75
N ALA A 25 -5.23 23.99 7.45
CA ALA A 25 -4.02 24.17 6.65
C ALA A 25 -3.58 25.65 6.63
N ARG A 26 -4.52 26.58 6.41
CA ARG A 26 -4.25 28.02 6.42
C ARG A 26 -3.79 28.52 7.78
N ALA A 27 -4.42 28.08 8.87
CA ALA A 27 -4.01 28.43 10.23
C ALA A 27 -2.54 28.04 10.47
N CYS A 28 -2.16 26.81 10.13
CA CYS A 28 -0.77 26.35 10.21
C CYS A 28 0.20 27.25 9.41
N LEU A 29 -0.15 27.61 8.17
CA LEU A 29 0.68 28.49 7.34
C LEU A 29 0.77 29.93 7.88
N LEU A 30 -0.26 30.42 8.56
CA LEU A 30 -0.30 31.75 9.17
C LEU A 30 0.53 31.80 10.44
N ASP A 31 0.39 30.80 11.32
CA ASP A 31 1.12 30.70 12.59
C ASP A 31 2.64 30.69 12.35
N GLU A 32 3.08 29.98 11.32
CA GLU A 32 4.48 29.91 10.88
C GLU A 32 4.92 31.06 9.97
N LYS A 33 4.04 32.06 9.77
CA LYS A 33 4.27 33.28 8.99
C LYS A 33 4.72 33.01 7.55
N VAL A 34 4.29 31.89 6.96
CA VAL A 34 4.56 31.55 5.56
C VAL A 34 3.71 32.43 4.65
N ILE A 35 2.42 32.54 4.98
CA ILE A 35 1.45 33.39 4.27
C ILE A 35 1.09 34.63 5.09
N ASN A 36 0.54 35.65 4.41
CA ASN A 36 0.01 36.86 5.06
C ASN A 36 -1.52 36.80 4.99
N PRO A 37 -2.26 37.08 6.07
CA PRO A 37 -3.72 36.97 6.10
C PRO A 37 -4.43 37.86 5.07
N LYS A 38 -3.80 38.96 4.65
CA LYS A 38 -4.35 39.90 3.65
C LYS A 38 -4.03 39.51 2.21
N LYS A 39 -3.22 38.48 1.97
CA LYS A 39 -2.81 38.05 0.63
C LYS A 39 -3.49 36.75 0.26
N SER A 40 -4.03 36.68 -0.95
CA SER A 40 -4.56 35.45 -1.56
C SER A 40 -3.52 34.67 -2.36
N ARG A 41 -2.35 35.27 -2.64
CA ARG A 41 -1.30 34.66 -3.46
C ARG A 41 0.02 34.52 -2.73
N MET A 42 0.83 33.55 -3.18
CA MET A 42 2.15 33.24 -2.65
C MET A 42 3.17 33.02 -3.76
N SER A 43 4.42 33.45 -3.52
CA SER A 43 5.54 33.25 -4.42
C SER A 43 6.06 31.82 -4.38
N ASP A 44 6.84 31.41 -5.39
CA ASP A 44 7.38 30.05 -5.51
C ASP A 44 8.20 29.62 -4.28
N GLN A 45 9.07 30.50 -3.77
CA GLN A 45 9.85 30.22 -2.56
C GLN A 45 8.95 29.93 -1.33
N LYS A 46 7.78 30.58 -1.24
CA LYS A 46 6.82 30.31 -0.17
C LYS A 46 6.05 29.01 -0.39
N LEU A 47 5.85 28.58 -1.64
CA LEU A 47 5.20 27.31 -1.96
C LEU A 47 6.04 26.12 -1.49
N GLU A 48 7.36 26.18 -1.68
CA GLU A 48 8.27 25.13 -1.19
C GLU A 48 8.21 25.03 0.33
N ARG A 49 8.34 26.17 1.02
CA ARG A 49 8.26 26.23 2.49
C ARG A 49 6.89 25.77 3.01
N ALA A 50 5.80 26.18 2.36
CA ALA A 50 4.45 25.75 2.71
C ALA A 50 4.27 24.25 2.51
N THR A 51 4.79 23.69 1.42
CA THR A 51 4.72 22.25 1.14
C THR A 51 5.45 21.45 2.22
N ALA A 52 6.67 21.85 2.57
CA ALA A 52 7.44 21.20 3.63
C ALA A 52 6.73 21.28 4.98
N LEU A 53 6.23 22.46 5.36
CA LEU A 53 5.53 22.67 6.61
C LEU A 53 4.25 21.81 6.72
N LEU A 54 3.41 21.78 5.67
CA LEU A 54 2.22 20.95 5.69
C LEU A 54 2.55 19.46 5.75
N ALA A 55 3.59 19.02 5.04
CA ALA A 55 4.04 17.62 5.07
C ALA A 55 4.59 17.21 6.44
N GLU A 56 5.27 18.12 7.14
CA GLU A 56 5.75 17.92 8.50
C GLU A 56 4.60 17.86 9.51
N ARG A 57 3.63 18.78 9.41
CA ARG A 57 2.55 18.90 10.40
C ARG A 57 1.44 17.87 10.21
N PHE A 58 1.06 17.62 8.96
CA PHE A 58 -0.14 16.87 8.63
C PHE A 58 0.16 15.56 7.92
N TYR A 59 -0.70 14.57 8.17
CA TYR A 59 -0.82 13.35 7.39
C TYR A 59 -2.07 13.46 6.50
N LEU A 60 -1.89 13.54 5.18
CA LEU A 60 -3.03 13.62 4.25
C LEU A 60 -3.74 12.25 4.18
N VAL A 61 -5.01 12.22 4.54
CA VAL A 61 -5.77 10.97 4.70
C VAL A 61 -7.16 11.08 4.07
N CYS A 62 -7.59 10.02 3.39
CA CYS A 62 -8.96 9.92 2.89
C CYS A 62 -9.93 9.43 3.99
N GLY A 63 -11.23 9.53 3.73
CA GLY A 63 -12.27 9.02 4.63
C GLY A 63 -12.37 7.49 4.77
N ALA A 64 -11.45 6.71 4.19
CA ALA A 64 -11.50 5.25 4.32
C ALA A 64 -11.13 4.82 5.76
N PRO A 65 -11.96 4.01 6.45
CA PRO A 65 -11.72 3.62 7.84
C PRO A 65 -10.36 2.93 8.08
N ALA A 66 -9.84 2.23 7.07
CA ALA A 66 -8.53 1.56 7.16
C ALA A 66 -7.34 2.54 7.13
N CYS A 67 -7.51 3.77 6.62
CA CYS A 67 -6.41 4.73 6.50
C CYS A 67 -6.25 5.61 7.76
N MET A 68 -7.34 5.84 8.50
CA MET A 68 -7.33 6.73 9.67
C MET A 68 -6.43 6.25 10.83
N PRO A 69 -6.43 4.97 11.23
CA PRO A 69 -5.54 4.49 12.30
C PRO A 69 -4.06 4.73 11.99
N VAL A 70 -3.67 4.59 10.71
CA VAL A 70 -2.30 4.85 10.26
C VAL A 70 -1.97 6.33 10.34
N ALA A 71 -2.89 7.21 9.93
CA ALA A 71 -2.72 8.65 10.05
C ALA A 71 -2.51 9.06 11.52
N HIS A 72 -3.31 8.52 12.44
CA HIS A 72 -3.15 8.78 13.89
C HIS A 72 -1.83 8.23 14.45
N ALA A 73 -1.38 7.06 13.99
CA ALA A 73 -0.12 6.47 14.43
C ALA A 73 1.12 7.12 13.80
N SER A 74 0.96 8.02 12.82
CA SER A 74 2.06 8.63 12.07
C SER A 74 2.86 9.67 12.85
N GLY A 75 2.36 10.12 14.01
CA GLY A 75 2.90 11.26 14.75
C GLY A 75 2.55 12.64 14.17
N ARG A 76 1.89 12.69 13.00
CA ARG A 76 1.38 13.90 12.36
C ARG A 76 -0.13 14.01 12.54
N GLU A 77 -0.66 15.24 12.46
CA GLU A 77 -2.09 15.45 12.57
C GLU A 77 -2.83 14.96 11.32
N PRO A 78 -3.88 14.14 11.44
CA PRO A 78 -4.68 13.75 10.29
C PRO A 78 -5.37 14.97 9.64
N LEU A 79 -5.19 15.13 8.34
CA LEU A 79 -5.85 16.15 7.53
C LEU A 79 -6.66 15.47 6.41
N PRO A 80 -8.00 15.53 6.47
CA PRO A 80 -8.85 14.92 5.45
C PRO A 80 -8.62 15.52 4.05
N VAL A 81 -8.49 14.66 3.05
CA VAL A 81 -8.33 15.04 1.63
C VAL A 81 -9.30 14.31 0.70
N GLU A 82 -9.66 15.00 -0.39
CA GLU A 82 -10.49 14.49 -1.49
C GLU A 82 -9.99 15.04 -2.84
N PRO A 83 -9.96 14.24 -3.93
CA PRO A 83 -10.30 12.82 -3.97
C PRO A 83 -9.28 11.91 -3.25
N ARG A 84 -9.66 10.64 -3.09
CA ARG A 84 -8.87 9.61 -2.37
C ARG A 84 -7.43 9.46 -2.88
N THR A 85 -7.15 9.86 -4.11
CA THR A 85 -5.82 9.84 -4.75
C THR A 85 -4.78 10.66 -4.00
N HIS A 86 -5.19 11.68 -3.24
CA HIS A 86 -4.29 12.51 -2.41
C HIS A 86 -3.92 11.88 -1.06
N CYS A 87 -4.53 10.74 -0.70
CA CYS A 87 -4.20 10.06 0.56
C CYS A 87 -2.79 9.49 0.54
N GLU A 88 -1.96 9.85 1.52
CA GLU A 88 -0.57 9.37 1.64
C GLU A 88 -0.50 7.85 1.83
N ARG A 89 -1.47 7.25 2.54
CA ARG A 89 -1.49 5.81 2.79
C ARG A 89 -1.79 5.01 1.54
N CYS A 90 -2.93 5.29 0.91
CA CYS A 90 -3.47 4.42 -0.13
C CYS A 90 -3.30 4.99 -1.55
N GLY A 91 -3.03 6.28 -1.71
CA GLY A 91 -2.95 6.94 -3.01
C GLY A 91 -4.15 6.62 -3.91
N GLY A 92 -5.37 6.57 -3.36
CA GLY A 92 -6.58 6.20 -4.09
C GLY A 92 -6.85 4.70 -4.28
N SER A 93 -5.91 3.78 -4.00
CA SER A 93 -6.02 2.35 -4.34
C SER A 93 -6.05 1.43 -3.13
N ASP A 94 -6.98 0.46 -3.13
CA ASP A 94 -7.01 -0.60 -2.12
C ASP A 94 -5.84 -1.59 -2.28
N ASN A 95 -5.41 -1.88 -3.52
CA ASN A 95 -4.22 -2.72 -3.77
C ASN A 95 -2.96 -2.05 -3.21
N ARG A 96 -2.77 -0.75 -3.49
CA ARG A 96 -1.62 0.00 -2.95
C ARG A 96 -1.62 -0.03 -1.42
N ARG A 97 -2.77 0.17 -0.78
CA ARG A 97 -2.86 0.05 0.69
C ARG A 97 -2.47 -1.35 1.16
N ALA A 98 -3.03 -2.39 0.55
CA ALA A 98 -2.78 -3.77 0.92
C ALA A 98 -1.30 -4.17 0.76
N VAL A 99 -0.62 -3.66 -0.28
CA VAL A 99 0.82 -3.82 -0.47
C VAL A 99 1.61 -3.22 0.69
N VAL A 100 1.30 -1.98 1.07
CA VAL A 100 2.00 -1.32 2.18
C VAL A 100 1.75 -2.06 3.49
N ASP A 101 0.49 -2.41 3.78
CA ASP A 101 0.11 -3.16 4.98
C ASP A 101 0.83 -4.53 5.04
N PHE A 102 0.95 -5.20 3.90
CA PHE A 102 1.61 -6.50 3.78
C PHE A 102 3.12 -6.39 4.00
N LEU A 103 3.78 -5.42 3.38
CA LEU A 103 5.21 -5.18 3.55
C LEU A 103 5.57 -4.89 5.01
N GLU A 104 4.79 -4.07 5.70
CA GLU A 104 4.97 -3.81 7.12
C GLU A 104 4.77 -5.08 7.97
N ALA A 105 3.79 -5.92 7.65
CA ALA A 105 3.58 -7.19 8.32
C ALA A 105 4.76 -8.15 8.11
N CYS A 106 5.26 -8.24 6.87
CA CYS A 106 6.43 -9.04 6.53
C CYS A 106 7.68 -8.57 7.27
N GLN A 107 7.91 -7.26 7.33
CA GLN A 107 9.05 -6.69 8.07
C GLN A 107 9.01 -7.06 9.55
N ARG A 108 7.84 -6.97 10.21
CA ARG A 108 7.68 -7.35 11.63
C ARG A 108 7.91 -8.84 11.88
N LYS A 109 7.70 -9.69 10.88
CA LYS A 109 7.88 -11.16 10.97
C LYS A 109 9.15 -11.66 10.27
N ASN A 110 10.01 -10.75 9.79
CA ASN A 110 11.23 -11.05 9.04
C ASN A 110 11.00 -11.95 7.79
N VAL A 111 9.84 -11.80 7.14
CA VAL A 111 9.51 -12.49 5.88
C VAL A 111 10.14 -11.71 4.73
N ARG A 112 11.04 -12.34 3.98
CA ARG A 112 11.78 -11.73 2.87
C ARG A 112 11.59 -12.45 1.54
N LYS A 113 11.15 -13.71 1.58
CA LYS A 113 10.97 -14.56 0.40
C LYS A 113 9.52 -15.01 0.27
N LEU A 114 8.85 -14.54 -0.79
CA LEU A 114 7.46 -14.83 -1.08
C LEU A 114 7.34 -15.69 -2.34
N VAL A 115 6.58 -16.78 -2.26
CA VAL A 115 6.10 -17.50 -3.44
C VAL A 115 4.61 -17.26 -3.59
N VAL A 116 4.16 -16.91 -4.79
CA VAL A 116 2.73 -16.86 -5.13
C VAL A 116 2.46 -17.86 -6.24
N VAL A 117 1.51 -18.75 -6.01
CA VAL A 117 1.12 -19.82 -6.94
C VAL A 117 -0.25 -19.50 -7.52
N GLY A 118 -0.33 -19.38 -8.85
CA GLY A 118 -1.50 -18.91 -9.57
C GLY A 118 -1.42 -17.41 -9.91
N GLY A 119 -2.58 -16.82 -10.19
CA GLY A 119 -2.72 -15.46 -10.69
C GLY A 119 -2.66 -15.40 -12.22
N SER A 120 -3.52 -14.58 -12.82
CA SER A 120 -3.44 -14.28 -14.25
C SER A 120 -2.13 -13.53 -14.57
N PRO A 121 -1.63 -13.57 -15.83
CA PRO A 121 -0.40 -12.88 -16.21
C PRO A 121 -0.36 -11.41 -15.76
N ALA A 122 -1.41 -10.63 -16.03
CA ALA A 122 -1.49 -9.22 -15.65
C ALA A 122 -1.39 -8.98 -14.13
N VAL A 123 -1.95 -9.89 -13.32
CA VAL A 123 -1.89 -9.79 -11.85
C VAL A 123 -0.50 -10.16 -11.34
N ARG A 124 0.18 -11.10 -12.00
CA ARG A 124 1.57 -11.45 -11.67
C ARG A 124 2.50 -10.26 -11.94
N GLU A 125 2.35 -9.61 -13.09
CA GLU A 125 3.06 -8.38 -13.42
C GLU A 125 2.79 -7.26 -12.41
N GLU A 126 1.52 -7.07 -12.00
CA GLU A 126 1.17 -6.08 -10.96
C GLU A 126 1.89 -6.36 -9.63
N LEU A 127 1.87 -7.62 -9.17
CA LEU A 127 2.54 -8.01 -7.92
C LEU A 127 4.06 -7.85 -8.00
N GLU A 128 4.67 -8.24 -9.11
CA GLU A 128 6.11 -8.06 -9.34
C GLU A 128 6.50 -6.59 -9.32
N ALA A 129 5.74 -5.73 -10.02
CA ALA A 129 5.98 -4.29 -10.02
C ALA A 129 5.84 -3.66 -8.61
N GLN A 130 4.90 -4.15 -7.80
CA GLN A 130 4.61 -3.59 -6.48
C GLN A 130 5.50 -4.14 -5.35
N LEU A 131 5.95 -5.40 -5.44
CA LEU A 131 6.65 -6.12 -4.38
C LEU A 131 8.10 -6.49 -4.73
N GLY A 132 8.43 -6.73 -6.00
CA GLY A 132 9.71 -7.33 -6.40
C GLY A 132 10.95 -6.49 -6.05
N ALA A 133 10.81 -5.17 -5.96
CA ALA A 133 11.88 -4.29 -5.50
C ALA A 133 12.09 -4.28 -3.97
N ARG A 134 11.15 -4.86 -3.22
CA ARG A 134 11.10 -4.76 -1.74
C ARG A 134 11.25 -6.11 -1.04
N MET A 135 11.05 -7.22 -1.75
CA MET A 135 11.25 -8.57 -1.26
C MET A 135 11.58 -9.51 -2.42
N GLU A 136 12.19 -10.65 -2.11
CA GLU A 136 12.40 -11.69 -3.12
C GLU A 136 11.06 -12.36 -3.45
N LEU A 137 10.69 -12.36 -4.72
CA LEU A 137 9.40 -12.85 -5.19
C LEU A 137 9.59 -13.95 -6.24
N ARG A 138 8.80 -15.03 -6.11
CA ARG A 138 8.63 -16.05 -7.15
C ARG A 138 7.15 -16.17 -7.51
N MET A 139 6.84 -15.90 -8.77
CA MET A 139 5.52 -16.13 -9.33
C MET A 139 5.50 -17.49 -10.03
N VAL A 140 4.61 -18.38 -9.61
CA VAL A 140 4.43 -19.71 -10.20
C VAL A 140 3.13 -19.73 -10.99
N ASP A 141 3.24 -20.01 -12.28
CA ASP A 141 2.08 -20.22 -13.15
C ASP A 141 1.26 -21.43 -12.68
N GLY A 142 -0.02 -21.21 -12.40
CA GLY A 142 -0.93 -22.26 -11.96
C GLY A 142 -1.48 -23.13 -13.11
N THR A 143 -1.24 -22.74 -14.37
CA THR A 143 -1.66 -23.49 -15.57
C THR A 143 -0.58 -24.42 -16.11
N GLU A 144 0.69 -24.15 -15.78
CA GLU A 144 1.81 -24.96 -16.23
C GLU A 144 1.99 -26.22 -15.38
N ARG A 145 2.56 -27.27 -15.98
CA ARG A 145 2.89 -28.49 -15.26
C ARG A 145 4.02 -28.22 -14.25
N ARG A 146 3.65 -28.13 -12.97
CA ARG A 146 4.59 -28.14 -11.83
C ARG A 146 4.83 -29.59 -11.37
N THR A 147 6.08 -29.95 -11.10
CA THR A 147 6.41 -31.22 -10.45
C THR A 147 6.45 -31.05 -8.94
N ALA A 148 6.28 -32.16 -8.20
CA ALA A 148 6.41 -32.17 -6.75
C ALA A 148 7.77 -31.62 -6.27
N ASP A 149 8.87 -31.99 -6.94
CA ASP A 149 10.22 -31.51 -6.60
C ASP A 149 10.36 -30.00 -6.76
N LYS A 150 9.80 -29.43 -7.84
CA LYS A 150 9.82 -27.97 -8.03
C LYS A 150 9.03 -27.25 -6.94
N ALA A 151 7.83 -27.73 -6.62
CA ALA A 151 7.04 -27.18 -5.53
C ALA A 151 7.77 -27.30 -4.17
N ARG A 152 8.46 -28.42 -3.94
CA ARG A 152 9.30 -28.60 -2.75
C ARG A 152 10.43 -27.59 -2.68
N HIS A 153 11.14 -27.34 -3.78
CA HIS A 153 12.17 -26.31 -3.83
C HIS A 153 11.64 -24.90 -3.55
N ASP A 154 10.44 -24.57 -4.00
CA ASP A 154 9.80 -23.30 -3.69
C ASP A 154 9.45 -23.19 -2.21
N LEU A 155 8.88 -24.26 -1.65
CA LEU A 155 8.58 -24.35 -0.23
C LEU A 155 9.84 -24.22 0.61
N ASP A 156 10.93 -24.91 0.27
CA ASP A 156 12.16 -24.84 1.04
C ASP A 156 12.82 -23.45 0.96
N TRP A 157 12.69 -22.76 -0.18
CA TRP A 157 13.22 -21.41 -0.38
C TRP A 157 12.40 -20.31 0.31
N ALA A 158 11.07 -20.42 0.34
CA ALA A 158 10.19 -19.35 0.77
C ALA A 158 10.06 -19.21 2.29
N ASP A 159 9.86 -17.98 2.76
CA ASP A 159 9.40 -17.69 4.12
C ASP A 159 7.86 -17.77 4.19
N LEU A 160 7.17 -17.45 3.08
CA LEU A 160 5.72 -17.49 2.95
C LEU A 160 5.32 -17.94 1.54
N VAL A 161 4.30 -18.81 1.45
CA VAL A 161 3.73 -19.28 0.18
C VAL A 161 2.23 -18.97 0.15
N LEU A 162 1.78 -18.27 -0.90
CA LEU A 162 0.38 -17.97 -1.14
C LEU A 162 -0.13 -18.81 -2.32
N VAL A 163 -1.05 -19.73 -2.05
CA VAL A 163 -1.69 -20.56 -3.08
C VAL A 163 -3.01 -19.93 -3.47
N TRP A 164 -3.08 -19.34 -4.66
CA TRP A 164 -4.20 -18.50 -5.06
C TRP A 164 -5.25 -19.26 -5.88
N GLY A 165 -6.08 -20.04 -5.17
CA GLY A 165 -7.13 -20.88 -5.75
C GLY A 165 -8.29 -20.12 -6.42
N ALA A 166 -8.35 -18.79 -6.30
CA ALA A 166 -9.39 -17.96 -6.92
C ALA A 166 -9.10 -17.59 -8.39
N THR A 167 -8.00 -18.10 -8.94
CA THR A 167 -7.45 -17.75 -10.26
C THR A 167 -7.10 -19.02 -11.04
N GLU A 168 -6.47 -18.90 -12.20
CA GLU A 168 -6.01 -20.03 -13.01
C GLU A 168 -5.03 -20.91 -12.22
N LEU A 169 -5.55 -21.97 -11.60
CA LEU A 169 -4.77 -22.91 -10.80
C LEU A 169 -5.30 -24.33 -11.00
N HIS A 170 -4.49 -25.16 -11.64
CA HIS A 170 -4.82 -26.56 -11.81
C HIS A 170 -4.73 -27.29 -10.46
N HIS A 171 -5.73 -28.10 -10.13
CA HIS A 171 -5.81 -28.82 -8.84
C HIS A 171 -4.53 -29.63 -8.53
N LYS A 172 -3.90 -30.22 -9.54
CA LYS A 172 -2.62 -30.95 -9.37
C LYS A 172 -1.47 -30.05 -8.92
N VAL A 173 -1.43 -28.79 -9.37
CA VAL A 173 -0.40 -27.83 -8.98
C VAL A 173 -0.65 -27.37 -7.55
N SER A 174 -1.89 -27.07 -7.16
CA SER A 174 -2.21 -26.64 -5.80
C SER A 174 -1.91 -27.73 -4.76
N GLU A 175 -2.24 -29.00 -5.07
CA GLU A 175 -1.97 -30.14 -4.20
C GLU A 175 -0.48 -30.29 -3.84
N HIS A 176 0.43 -29.97 -4.76
CA HIS A 176 1.87 -30.01 -4.49
C HIS A 176 2.33 -29.00 -3.43
N TYR A 177 1.56 -27.95 -3.16
CA TYR A 177 1.85 -26.98 -2.10
C TYR A 177 1.01 -27.22 -0.84
N THR A 178 -0.24 -27.66 -0.98
CA THR A 178 -1.19 -27.74 0.15
C THR A 178 -1.12 -29.05 0.94
N ASN A 179 -0.72 -30.17 0.31
CA ASN A 179 -0.68 -31.49 0.96
C ASN A 179 0.67 -31.81 1.66
N MET A 180 1.39 -30.78 2.10
CA MET A 180 2.71 -30.96 2.71
C MET A 180 2.61 -31.24 4.21
N PRO A 181 3.48 -32.10 4.77
CA PRO A 181 3.51 -32.33 6.21
C PRO A 181 4.05 -31.11 6.97
N PRO A 182 3.72 -30.96 8.26
CA PRO A 182 4.42 -30.02 9.14
C PRO A 182 5.94 -30.28 9.14
N PRO A 183 6.78 -29.24 9.24
CA PRO A 183 6.44 -27.83 9.47
C PRO A 183 6.14 -27.03 8.19
N LEU A 184 6.33 -27.59 6.99
CA LEU A 184 6.28 -26.84 5.73
C LEU A 184 4.90 -26.24 5.43
N ASN A 185 3.82 -26.92 5.80
CA ASN A 185 2.46 -26.39 5.62
C ASN A 185 2.14 -25.16 6.47
N ARG A 186 2.90 -24.89 7.54
CA ARG A 186 2.64 -23.76 8.44
C ARG A 186 2.87 -22.41 7.79
N LYS A 187 3.64 -22.35 6.71
CA LYS A 187 3.91 -21.13 5.93
C LYS A 187 3.13 -21.07 4.61
N VAL A 188 2.17 -21.98 4.41
CA VAL A 188 1.33 -22.04 3.20
C VAL A 188 -0.04 -21.46 3.53
N VAL A 189 -0.47 -20.47 2.75
CA VAL A 189 -1.78 -19.83 2.88
C VAL A 189 -2.59 -20.10 1.63
N HIS A 190 -3.72 -20.77 1.78
CA HIS A 190 -4.66 -20.96 0.68
C HIS A 190 -5.59 -19.76 0.58
N VAL A 191 -5.56 -19.06 -0.55
CA VAL A 191 -6.31 -17.84 -0.81
C VAL A 191 -7.41 -18.12 -1.82
N VAL A 192 -8.65 -18.07 -1.34
CA VAL A 192 -9.86 -18.37 -2.14
C VAL A 192 -10.53 -17.13 -2.73
N ARG A 193 -10.07 -15.93 -2.37
CA ARG A 193 -10.65 -14.65 -2.82
C ARG A 193 -9.85 -14.05 -3.98
N ARG A 194 -10.55 -13.44 -4.95
CA ARG A 194 -9.93 -12.73 -6.09
C ARG A 194 -9.43 -11.33 -5.69
N GLY A 195 -8.47 -10.82 -6.47
CA GLY A 195 -7.89 -9.48 -6.32
C GLY A 195 -6.68 -9.41 -5.38
N VAL A 196 -5.70 -8.57 -5.75
CA VAL A 196 -4.44 -8.37 -5.00
C VAL A 196 -4.68 -7.97 -3.55
N ALA A 197 -5.60 -7.03 -3.31
CA ALA A 197 -5.93 -6.62 -1.93
C ALA A 197 -6.42 -7.79 -1.06
N SER A 198 -7.24 -8.69 -1.61
CA SER A 198 -7.73 -9.87 -0.89
C SER A 198 -6.61 -10.88 -0.62
N LEU A 199 -5.75 -11.12 -1.61
CA LEU A 199 -4.59 -12.01 -1.48
C LEU A 199 -3.68 -11.57 -0.32
N LEU A 200 -3.33 -10.29 -0.31
CA LEU A 200 -2.44 -9.73 0.70
C LEU A 200 -3.12 -9.63 2.07
N ALA A 201 -4.44 -9.41 2.14
CA ALA A 201 -5.18 -9.42 3.40
C ALA A 201 -5.18 -10.80 4.09
N GLU A 202 -5.31 -11.89 3.33
CA GLU A 202 -5.19 -13.25 3.88
C GLU A 202 -3.76 -13.50 4.39
N ALA A 203 -2.76 -13.08 3.63
CA ALA A 203 -1.36 -13.18 4.03
C ALA A 203 -1.08 -12.43 5.34
N ILE A 204 -1.56 -11.19 5.48
CA ILE A 204 -1.45 -10.40 6.71
C ILE A 204 -2.14 -11.11 7.88
N THR A 205 -3.33 -11.66 7.65
CA THR A 205 -4.08 -12.39 8.69
C THR A 205 -3.31 -13.60 9.18
N HIS A 206 -2.66 -14.33 8.26
CA HIS A 206 -1.79 -15.45 8.59
C HIS A 206 -0.57 -14.99 9.42
N LEU A 207 0.11 -13.93 9.01
CA LEU A 207 1.28 -13.39 9.71
C LEU A 207 0.96 -12.82 11.10
N LYS A 208 -0.31 -12.57 11.44
CA LYS A 208 -0.70 -12.09 12.77
C LYS A 208 -0.92 -13.22 13.78
N ARG A 209 -1.09 -14.46 13.31
CA ARG A 209 -1.21 -15.64 14.18
C ARG A 209 0.15 -16.00 14.77
#